data_AF-A0A353E7E6-F1
#
_entry.id   AF-A0A353E7E6-F1
#
_cell.length_a   1.000
_cell.length_b   1.000
_cell.length_c   1.000
_cell.angle_alpha   90.00
_cell.angle_beta   90.00
_cell.angle_gamma   90.00
#
_symmetry.space_group_name_H-M   'P 1'
#
loop_
_entity.id
_entity.type
_entity.pdbx_description
1 polymer ?
#
loop_
_entity_poly.entity_id
_entity_poly.type
_entity_poly.pdbx_seq_one_letter_code
_entity_poly.pdbx_strand_id
1 'polypeptide(L)'
;MAEISKELEAIDSLLMEFHDRIQSGRCFSTKLQNQQMLSFLHMIANKDEGMSFSEACSYTRIPSSTFRRLVKEGKLPEGKKRKGFTEKFWYAKDLDEYIDKL
;
A
#
# COMPACT_ATOMS: atom_id res chain seq x y z
N MET A 1 20.98 16.41 -10.01
CA MET A 1 19.72 16.28 -9.27
C MET A 1 18.81 15.42 -10.13
N ALA A 2 18.21 14.36 -9.58
CA ALA A 2 17.29 13.53 -10.36
C ALA A 2 16.07 14.39 -10.74
N GLU A 3 15.65 14.32 -12.01
CA GLU A 3 14.43 14.98 -12.47
C GLU A 3 13.24 14.32 -11.77
N ILE A 4 12.51 15.09 -10.97
CA ILE A 4 11.32 14.61 -10.27
C ILE A 4 10.22 14.43 -11.32
N SER A 5 9.50 13.31 -11.29
CA SER A 5 8.41 13.11 -12.24
C SER A 5 7.29 14.10 -11.98
N LYS A 6 6.57 14.52 -13.03
CA LYS A 6 5.45 15.46 -12.91
C LYS A 6 4.37 14.97 -11.94
N GLU A 7 4.19 13.65 -11.85
CA GLU A 7 3.28 13.01 -10.92
C GLU A 7 3.72 13.24 -9.46
N LEU A 8 5.02 13.12 -9.17
CA LEU A 8 5.55 13.36 -7.83
C LEU A 8 5.46 14.84 -7.45
N GLU A 9 5.66 15.77 -8.38
CA GLU A 9 5.48 17.21 -8.15
C GLU A 9 4.01 17.57 -7.83
N ALA A 10 3.06 16.94 -8.54
CA ALA A 10 1.64 17.13 -8.28
C ALA A 10 1.22 16.54 -6.92
N ILE A 11 1.76 15.37 -6.56
CA ILE A 11 1.53 14.74 -5.26
C ILE A 11 2.08 15.63 -4.14
N ASP A 12 3.30 16.15 -4.27
CA ASP A 12 3.94 17.03 -3.29
C ASP A 12 3.09 18.29 -3.03
N SER A 13 2.65 18.94 -4.12
CA SER A 13 1.79 20.13 -4.04
C SER A 13 0.49 19.86 -3.27
N LEU A 14 -0.16 18.73 -3.55
CA LEU A 14 -1.39 18.32 -2.85
C LEU A 14 -1.13 18.00 -1.38
N LEU A 15 -0.03 17.33 -1.06
CA LEU A 15 0.33 17.01 0.32
C LEU A 15 0.59 18.28 1.15
N MET A 16 1.26 19.27 0.56
CA MET A 16 1.50 20.57 1.20
C MET A 16 0.20 21.36 1.43
N GLU A 17 -0.71 21.34 0.47
CA GLU A 17 -2.05 21.94 0.65
C GLU A 17 -2.85 21.23 1.76
N PHE A 18 -2.81 19.89 1.79
CA PHE A 18 -3.47 19.11 2.84
C PHE A 18 -2.87 19.40 4.22
N HIS A 19 -1.54 19.52 4.31
CA HIS A 19 -0.86 19.93 5.53
C HIS A 19 -1.43 21.25 6.04
N ASP A 20 -1.47 22.30 5.20
CA ASP A 20 -1.99 23.61 5.60
C ASP A 20 -3.45 23.53 6.05
N ARG A 21 -4.29 22.78 5.32
CA ARG A 21 -5.69 22.58 5.69
C ARG A 21 -5.85 21.88 7.03
N ILE A 22 -5.01 20.90 7.35
CA ILE A 22 -5.01 20.20 8.64
C ILE A 22 -4.63 21.17 9.76
N GLN A 23 -3.50 21.88 9.62
CA GLN A 23 -2.99 22.81 10.64
C GLN A 23 -3.94 23.98 10.88
N SER A 24 -4.60 24.47 9.83
CA SER A 24 -5.58 25.56 9.92
C SER A 24 -6.98 25.12 10.35
N GLY A 25 -7.22 23.81 10.58
CA GLY A 25 -8.54 23.29 10.93
C GLY A 25 -9.57 23.33 9.80
N ARG A 26 -9.13 23.53 8.55
CA ARG A 26 -9.96 23.61 7.34
C ARG A 26 -9.99 22.30 6.54
N CYS A 27 -9.46 21.22 7.10
CA CYS A 27 -9.54 19.90 6.49
C CYS A 27 -10.94 19.31 6.72
N PHE A 28 -11.87 19.60 5.80
CA PHE A 28 -13.25 19.12 5.84
C PHE A 28 -13.42 17.67 5.34
N SER A 29 -12.54 16.78 5.79
CA SER A 29 -12.60 15.36 5.47
C SER A 29 -13.50 14.60 6.46
N THR A 30 -14.19 13.58 5.95
CA THR A 30 -14.99 12.68 6.79
C THR A 30 -14.11 11.69 7.55
N LYS A 31 -14.65 11.08 8.61
CA LYS A 31 -13.94 10.01 9.36
C LYS A 31 -13.49 8.86 8.45
N LEU A 32 -14.32 8.47 7.48
CA LEU A 32 -13.99 7.42 6.51
C LEU A 32 -12.80 7.82 5.64
N GLN A 33 -12.81 9.04 5.09
CA GLN A 33 -11.69 9.56 4.30
C GLN A 33 -10.40 9.64 5.12
N ASN A 34 -10.48 10.04 6.39
CA ASN A 34 -9.32 10.07 7.29
C ASN A 34 -8.73 8.66 7.49
N GLN A 35 -9.58 7.65 7.67
CA GLN A 35 -9.12 6.25 7.78
C GLN A 35 -8.47 5.76 6.49
N GLN A 36 -9.03 6.11 5.34
CA GLN A 36 -8.46 5.76 4.03
C GLN A 36 -7.10 6.42 3.82
N MET A 37 -6.97 7.72 4.12
CA MET A 37 -5.70 8.45 4.01
C MET A 37 -4.64 7.87 4.96
N LEU A 38 -4.99 7.61 6.21
CA LEU A 38 -4.06 7.02 7.18
C LEU A 38 -3.59 5.64 6.72
N SER A 39 -4.50 4.79 6.25
CA SER A 39 -4.18 3.46 5.73
C SER A 39 -3.22 3.54 4.54
N PHE A 40 -3.48 4.44 3.59
CA PHE A 40 -2.63 4.64 2.42
C PHE A 40 -1.24 5.19 2.76
N LEU A 41 -1.16 6.19 3.64
CA LEU A 41 0.12 6.75 4.09
C LEU A 41 0.95 5.71 4.85
N HIS A 42 0.30 4.94 5.73
CA HIS A 42 0.96 3.85 6.46
C HIS A 42 1.52 2.78 5.52
N MET A 43 0.74 2.40 4.50
CA MET A 43 1.15 1.44 3.48
C MET A 43 2.40 1.90 2.71
N ILE A 44 2.49 3.19 2.36
CA ILE A 44 3.66 3.73 1.66
C ILE A 44 4.87 3.82 2.59
N ALA A 45 4.66 4.28 3.83
CA ALA A 45 5.74 4.51 4.79
C ALA A 45 6.35 3.20 5.33
N ASN A 46 5.55 2.14 5.45
CA ASN A 46 5.93 0.92 6.17
C ASN A 46 5.98 -0.31 5.25
N LYS A 47 6.73 -0.23 4.13
CA LYS A 47 6.85 -1.34 3.17
C LYS A 47 7.52 -2.61 3.72
N ASP A 48 8.20 -2.49 4.86
CA ASP A 48 8.86 -3.60 5.58
C ASP A 48 7.96 -4.31 6.59
N GLU A 49 6.72 -3.87 6.76
CA GLU A 49 5.75 -4.56 7.62
C GLU A 49 5.06 -5.71 6.88
N GLY A 50 4.80 -6.80 7.62
CA GLY A 50 4.14 -7.98 7.08
C GLY A 50 2.64 -7.75 6.99
N MET A 51 2.11 -7.76 5.76
CA MET A 51 0.68 -7.72 5.46
C MET A 51 0.05 -9.11 5.56
N SER A 52 -1.13 -9.19 6.15
CA SER A 52 -2.01 -10.36 6.07
C SER A 52 -2.41 -10.67 4.61
N PHE A 53 -3.00 -11.84 4.38
CA PHE A 53 -3.54 -12.19 3.07
C PHE A 53 -4.55 -11.16 2.53
N SER A 54 -5.43 -10.64 3.38
CA SER A 54 -6.46 -9.66 2.97
C SER A 54 -5.84 -8.31 2.63
N GLU A 55 -4.84 -7.88 3.40
CA GLU A 55 -4.10 -6.65 3.14
C GLU A 55 -3.30 -6.77 1.85
N ALA A 56 -2.65 -7.93 1.60
CA ALA A 56 -1.92 -8.18 0.35
C ALA A 56 -2.84 -8.17 -0.89
N CYS A 57 -4.06 -8.72 -0.78
CA CYS A 57 -5.07 -8.61 -1.86
C CYS A 57 -5.50 -7.16 -2.10
N SER A 58 -5.69 -6.39 -1.02
CA SER A 58 -6.07 -4.98 -1.11
C SER A 58 -4.95 -4.13 -1.71
N TYR A 59 -3.71 -4.40 -1.31
CA TYR A 59 -2.49 -3.76 -1.80
C TYR A 59 -2.32 -3.95 -3.32
N THR A 60 -2.36 -5.20 -3.77
CA THR A 60 -2.24 -5.55 -5.19
C THR A 60 -3.45 -5.17 -6.03
N ARG A 61 -4.58 -4.82 -5.39
CA ARG A 61 -5.90 -4.65 -6.05
C ARG A 61 -6.36 -5.89 -6.82
N ILE A 62 -5.89 -7.07 -6.42
CA ILE A 62 -6.22 -8.35 -7.06
C ILE A 62 -7.29 -9.06 -6.22
N PRO A 63 -8.38 -9.57 -6.83
CA PRO A 63 -9.36 -10.40 -6.13
C PRO A 63 -8.70 -11.61 -5.46
N SER A 64 -9.17 -11.99 -4.27
CA SER A 64 -8.56 -13.06 -3.45
C SER A 64 -8.39 -14.40 -4.18
N SER A 65 -9.36 -14.76 -5.04
CA SER A 65 -9.29 -15.97 -5.88
C SER A 65 -8.15 -15.90 -6.91
N THR A 66 -8.04 -14.77 -7.60
CA THR A 66 -6.96 -14.50 -8.55
C THR A 66 -5.61 -14.43 -7.86
N PHE A 67 -5.52 -13.79 -6.68
CA PHE A 67 -4.28 -13.73 -5.91
C PHE A 67 -3.78 -15.12 -5.56
N ARG A 68 -4.64 -15.99 -5.00
CA ARG A 68 -4.27 -17.39 -4.70
C ARG A 68 -3.82 -18.15 -5.94
N ARG A 69 -4.50 -17.95 -7.07
CA ARG A 69 -4.13 -18.57 -8.35
C ARG A 69 -2.74 -18.12 -8.80
N LEU A 70 -2.46 -16.81 -8.77
CA LEU A 70 -1.17 -16.26 -9.17
C LEU A 70 -0.02 -16.73 -8.26
N VAL A 71 -0.26 -16.84 -6.95
CA VAL A 71 0.71 -17.44 -6.01
C VAL A 71 0.97 -18.90 -6.36
N LYS A 72 -0.08 -19.70 -6.63
CA LYS A 72 0.04 -21.10 -7.02
C LYS A 72 0.78 -21.27 -8.36
N GLU A 73 0.58 -20.35 -9.28
CA GLU A 73 1.27 -20.31 -10.59
C GLU A 73 2.71 -19.77 -10.50
N GLY A 74 3.18 -19.33 -9.33
CA GLY A 74 4.50 -18.72 -9.15
C GLY A 74 4.65 -17.31 -9.73
N LYS A 75 3.53 -16.68 -10.13
CA LYS A 75 3.47 -15.30 -10.64
C LYS A 75 3.39 -14.24 -9.54
N LEU A 76 3.11 -14.65 -8.31
CA LEU A 76 3.26 -13.84 -7.10
C LEU A 76 4.05 -14.65 -6.07
N PRO A 77 4.81 -13.99 -5.18
CA PRO A 77 5.59 -14.68 -4.16
C PRO A 77 4.68 -15.42 -3.16
N GLU A 78 5.17 -16.56 -2.67
CA GLU A 78 4.53 -17.24 -1.55
C GLU A 78 4.64 -16.41 -0.26
N GLY A 79 3.55 -16.37 0.51
CA GLY A 79 3.56 -15.73 1.81
C GLY A 79 4.48 -16.44 2.81
N LYS A 80 5.18 -15.66 3.60
CA LYS A 80 6.14 -16.11 4.62
C LYS A 80 5.40 -16.51 5.90
N LYS A 81 5.97 -17.42 6.67
CA LYS A 81 5.46 -17.84 7.99
C LYS A 81 6.33 -17.27 9.10
N ARG A 82 5.71 -16.86 10.20
CA ARG A 82 6.40 -16.41 11.42
C ARG A 82 6.19 -17.44 12.51
N LYS A 83 7.24 -17.73 13.29
CA LYS A 83 7.13 -18.62 14.45
C LYS A 83 6.05 -18.08 15.41
N GLY A 84 5.09 -18.92 15.77
CA GLY A 84 3.96 -18.54 16.63
C GLY A 84 2.71 -18.01 15.91
N PHE A 85 2.73 -17.85 14.58
CA PHE A 85 1.57 -17.47 13.79
C PHE A 85 1.19 -18.58 12.80
N THR A 86 -0.10 -18.88 12.69
CA THR A 86 -0.63 -19.86 11.73
C THR A 86 -0.73 -19.28 10.32
N GLU A 87 -1.01 -17.98 10.22
CA GLU A 87 -1.23 -17.30 8.95
C GLU A 87 0.07 -16.92 8.25
N LYS A 88 0.01 -16.94 6.91
CA LYS A 88 1.07 -16.41 6.05
C LYS A 88 0.94 -14.89 5.94
N PHE A 89 2.06 -14.21 5.77
CA PHE A 89 2.12 -12.77 5.50
C PHE A 89 3.00 -12.45 4.29
N TRP A 90 2.80 -11.28 3.71
CA TRP A 90 3.53 -10.77 2.55
C TRP A 90 4.14 -9.41 2.86
N TYR A 91 5.25 -9.05 2.22
CA TYR A 91 5.81 -7.71 2.30
C TYR A 91 5.47 -6.92 1.03
N ALA A 92 5.23 -5.62 1.17
CA ALA A 92 4.92 -4.76 0.03
C ALA A 92 6.07 -4.76 -0.98
N LYS A 93 7.32 -4.66 -0.50
CA LYS A 93 8.52 -4.72 -1.35
C LYS A 93 8.63 -5.98 -2.21
N ASP A 94 8.22 -7.14 -1.67
CA ASP A 94 8.28 -8.41 -2.40
C ASP A 94 7.18 -8.47 -3.47
N LEU A 95 6.05 -7.80 -3.26
CA LEU A 95 4.93 -7.75 -4.20
C LEU A 95 5.16 -6.70 -5.30
N ASP A 96 5.78 -5.56 -4.97
CA ASP A 96 6.08 -4.45 -5.90
C ASP A 96 6.83 -4.95 -7.14
N GLU A 97 7.81 -5.85 -6.96
CA GLU A 97 8.59 -6.44 -8.06
C GLU A 97 7.78 -7.18 -9.12
N TYR A 98 6.54 -7.56 -8.76
CA TYR A 98 5.61 -8.32 -9.60
C TYR A 98 4.43 -7.48 -10.07
N ILE A 99 3.94 -6.53 -9.26
CA ILE A 99 2.81 -5.66 -9.62
C ILE A 99 3.17 -4.78 -10.81
N ASP A 100 4.39 -4.23 -10.84
CA ASP A 100 4.84 -3.38 -11.95
C ASP A 100 5.03 -4.16 -13.28
N LYS A 101 4.99 -5.49 -13.24
CA LYS A 101 5.19 -6.39 -14.39
C LYS A 101 3.93 -7.13 -14.84
N LEU A 102 2.81 -6.98 -14.13
CA LEU A 102 1.52 -7.60 -14.43
C LEU A 102 0.71 -6.76 -15.43
#